data_AF-A0A383A4L1-F1
#
_entry.id   AF-A0A383A4L1-F1
#
_cell.length_a   1.000
_cell.length_b   1.000
_cell.length_c   1.000
_cell.angle_alpha   90.00
_cell.angle_beta   90.00
_cell.angle_gamma   90.00
#
_symmetry.space_group_name_H-M   'P 1'
#
loop_
_entity.id
_entity.type
_entity.pdbx_description
1 polymer ?
#
loop_
_entity_poly.entity_id
_entity_poly.type
_entity_poly.pdbx_seq_one_letter_code
_entity_poly.pdbx_strand_id
1 'polypeptide(L)'
;VNQLSSEHISFFKENGYLILKSILDENLCAQAQDRMWSALPSDSSLRRDDPRTYKGPFTEAETSHDPLHIRHGYLWQLRECGTEQLLIDLVYNECLRAIAEQLLGVGMLTSPVVGGEPMGSRGPAWPGGPTDPAIGLGI
;
A
#
# COMPACT_ATOMS: atom_id res chain seq x y z
N VAL A 1 14.45 2.34 -17.41
CA VAL A 1 14.11 3.67 -16.86
C VAL A 1 12.90 4.19 -17.62
N ASN A 2 11.71 4.25 -17.00
CA ASN A 2 10.56 4.90 -17.63
C ASN A 2 10.63 6.40 -17.37
N GLN A 3 10.76 7.16 -18.44
CA GLN A 3 10.73 8.61 -18.39
C GLN A 3 9.31 9.09 -18.71
N LEU A 4 8.78 10.00 -17.90
CA LEU A 4 7.51 10.64 -18.19
C LEU A 4 7.71 11.60 -19.36
N SER A 5 6.73 11.69 -20.25
CA SER A 5 6.74 12.69 -21.31
C SER A 5 6.30 14.06 -20.74
N SER A 6 6.54 15.11 -21.53
CA SER A 6 6.07 16.46 -21.19
C SER A 6 4.54 16.53 -21.04
N GLU A 7 3.81 15.71 -21.80
CA GLU A 7 2.35 15.59 -21.73
C GLU A 7 1.92 14.93 -20.43
N HIS A 8 2.60 13.86 -19.99
CA HIS A 8 2.32 13.23 -18.69
C HIS A 8 2.51 14.22 -17.53
N ILE A 9 3.61 14.99 -17.55
CA ILE A 9 3.90 15.99 -16.51
C ILE A 9 2.88 17.12 -16.54
N SER A 10 2.53 17.62 -17.72
CA SER A 10 1.52 18.67 -17.88
C SER A 10 0.16 18.21 -17.37
N PHE A 11 -0.25 16.99 -17.74
CA PHE A 11 -1.51 16.39 -17.28
C PHE A 11 -1.55 16.25 -15.76
N PHE A 12 -0.47 15.73 -15.15
CA PHE A 12 -0.38 15.59 -13.70
C PHE A 12 -0.49 16.94 -12.98
N LYS A 13 0.19 17.98 -13.48
CA LYS A 13 0.12 19.33 -12.89
C LYS A 13 -1.27 19.95 -12.97
N GLU A 14 -2.00 19.69 -14.06
CA GLU A 14 -3.35 20.22 -14.28
C GLU A 14 -4.41 19.45 -13.47
N ASN A 15 -4.27 18.12 -13.37
CA ASN A 15 -5.33 17.25 -12.86
C ASN A 15 -5.05 16.66 -11.47
N GLY A 16 -3.81 16.70 -10.99
CA GLY A 16 -3.40 16.14 -9.70
C GLY A 16 -3.26 14.60 -9.66
N TYR A 17 -3.40 13.92 -10.80
CA TYR A 17 -3.21 12.47 -10.92
C TYR A 17 -2.64 12.09 -12.28
N LEU A 18 -2.12 10.87 -12.38
CA LEU A 18 -1.64 10.27 -13.63
C LEU A 18 -1.90 8.76 -13.60
N ILE A 19 -2.40 8.20 -14.70
CA ILE A 19 -2.61 6.76 -14.86
C ILE A 19 -1.55 6.22 -15.81
N LEU A 20 -0.71 5.32 -15.31
CA LEU A 20 0.31 4.65 -16.09
C LEU A 20 0.04 3.15 -16.09
N LYS A 21 0.06 2.55 -17.27
CA LYS A 21 -0.19 1.11 -17.45
C LYS A 21 1.12 0.34 -17.44
N SER A 22 1.09 -0.90 -16.96
CA SER A 22 2.22 -1.84 -17.03
C SER A 22 3.52 -1.31 -16.40
N ILE A 23 3.40 -0.57 -15.30
CA ILE A 23 4.56 -0.03 -14.56
C ILE A 23 5.05 -0.99 -13.49
N LEU A 24 4.12 -1.70 -12.86
CA LEU A 24 4.42 -2.67 -11.80
C LEU A 24 4.73 -4.04 -12.42
N ASP A 25 5.63 -4.77 -11.77
CA ASP A 25 5.91 -6.16 -12.12
C ASP A 25 4.68 -7.03 -11.80
N GLU A 26 4.18 -7.75 -12.79
CA GLU A 26 2.94 -8.54 -12.68
C GLU A 26 3.08 -9.72 -11.71
N ASN A 27 4.27 -10.32 -11.60
CA ASN A 27 4.53 -11.42 -10.69
C ASN A 27 4.58 -10.93 -9.24
N LEU A 28 5.27 -9.81 -8.99
CA LEU A 28 5.27 -9.18 -7.67
C LEU A 28 3.86 -8.69 -7.28
N CYS A 29 3.05 -8.21 -8.24
CA CYS A 29 1.65 -7.91 -7.99
C CYS A 29 0.86 -9.14 -7.54
N ALA A 30 1.04 -10.28 -8.21
CA ALA A 30 0.37 -11.53 -7.84
C ALA A 30 0.79 -12.00 -6.44
N GLN A 31 2.08 -11.97 -6.13
CA GLN A 31 2.60 -12.31 -4.80
C GLN A 31 2.08 -11.36 -3.71
N ALA A 32 1.99 -10.05 -3.98
CA ALA A 32 1.42 -9.09 -3.03
C ALA A 32 -0.07 -9.36 -2.78
N GLN A 33 -0.82 -9.76 -3.80
CA GLN A 33 -2.21 -10.22 -3.64
C GLN A 33 -2.26 -11.49 -2.79
N ASP A 34 -1.40 -12.48 -3.05
CA ASP A 34 -1.29 -13.71 -2.25
C ASP A 34 -1.07 -13.38 -0.77
N ARG A 35 -0.12 -12.47 -0.49
CA ARG A 35 0.23 -12.01 0.85
C ARG A 35 -0.93 -11.30 1.55
N MET A 36 -1.70 -10.50 0.80
CA MET A 36 -2.91 -9.88 1.32
C MET A 36 -3.94 -10.94 1.71
N TRP A 37 -4.23 -11.89 0.81
CA TRP A 37 -5.18 -12.99 1.10
C TRP A 37 -4.74 -13.90 2.24
N SER A 38 -3.44 -14.18 2.37
CA SER A 38 -2.91 -15.03 3.45
C SER A 38 -3.00 -14.37 4.83
N ALA A 39 -3.19 -13.05 4.91
CA ALA A 39 -3.35 -12.34 6.17
C ALA A 39 -4.73 -12.57 6.80
N LEU A 40 -5.73 -12.95 6.01
CA LEU A 40 -7.07 -13.17 6.56
C LEU A 40 -7.04 -14.33 7.57
N PRO A 41 -7.74 -14.19 8.71
CA PRO A 41 -7.97 -15.30 9.63
C PRO A 41 -8.59 -16.49 8.90
N SER A 42 -8.25 -17.71 9.33
CA SER A 42 -8.77 -18.94 8.70
C SER A 42 -10.29 -19.10 8.79
N ASP A 43 -10.92 -18.41 9.74
CA ASP A 43 -12.36 -18.35 9.96
C ASP A 43 -13.04 -17.15 9.26
N SER A 44 -12.32 -16.41 8.41
CA SER A 44 -12.91 -15.31 7.65
C SER A 44 -13.96 -15.80 6.65
N SER A 45 -15.04 -15.04 6.53
CA SER A 45 -16.09 -15.23 5.53
C SER A 45 -15.63 -14.89 4.12
N LEU A 46 -14.63 -14.01 3.96
CA LEU A 46 -14.06 -13.66 2.66
C LEU A 46 -13.18 -14.79 2.12
N ARG A 47 -13.39 -15.15 0.86
CA ARG A 47 -12.67 -16.22 0.18
C ARG A 47 -12.15 -15.74 -1.16
N ARG A 48 -10.82 -15.77 -1.33
CA ARG A 48 -10.11 -15.38 -2.56
C ARG A 48 -10.71 -15.93 -3.86
N ASP A 49 -11.13 -17.19 -3.83
CA ASP A 49 -11.59 -17.89 -5.04
C ASP A 49 -13.11 -17.86 -5.19
N ASP A 50 -13.83 -17.13 -4.32
CA ASP A 50 -15.28 -16.99 -4.37
C ASP A 50 -15.72 -15.52 -4.25
N PRO A 51 -15.86 -14.81 -5.39
CA PRO A 51 -16.30 -13.41 -5.41
C PRO A 51 -17.67 -13.15 -4.75
N ARG A 52 -18.50 -14.19 -4.55
CA ARG A 52 -19.79 -14.04 -3.86
C ARG A 52 -19.62 -13.71 -2.39
N THR A 53 -18.43 -14.00 -1.83
CA THR A 53 -18.06 -13.69 -0.45
C THR A 53 -17.59 -12.25 -0.25
N TYR A 54 -17.38 -11.48 -1.32
CA TYR A 54 -16.91 -10.09 -1.22
C TYR A 54 -18.02 -9.10 -0.85
N LYS A 55 -19.15 -9.62 -0.36
CA LYS A 55 -20.31 -8.84 0.04
C LYS A 55 -20.11 -8.43 1.49
N GLY A 56 -19.97 -7.14 1.72
CA GLY A 56 -19.87 -6.59 3.07
C GLY A 56 -21.24 -6.38 3.74
N PRO A 57 -21.23 -5.83 4.97
CA PRO A 57 -20.03 -5.49 5.76
C PRO A 57 -19.38 -6.72 6.43
N PHE A 58 -18.15 -6.59 6.92
CA PHE A 58 -17.56 -7.51 7.89
C PHE A 58 -18.51 -7.63 9.10
N THR A 59 -18.68 -8.86 9.59
CA THR A 59 -19.47 -9.12 10.79
C THR A 59 -18.75 -8.58 12.04
N GLU A 60 -19.47 -8.43 13.15
CA GLU A 60 -18.85 -8.05 14.43
C GLU A 60 -17.74 -9.02 14.85
N ALA A 61 -17.92 -10.33 14.57
CA ALA A 61 -16.95 -11.36 14.90
C ALA A 61 -15.66 -11.25 14.07
N GLU A 62 -15.75 -10.76 12.83
CA GLU A 62 -14.59 -10.58 11.94
C GLU A 62 -13.93 -9.21 12.06
N THR A 63 -14.60 -8.29 12.76
CA THR A 63 -14.19 -6.90 12.87
C THR A 63 -12.88 -6.80 13.66
N SER A 64 -11.92 -6.10 13.07
CA SER A 64 -10.65 -5.74 13.68
C SER A 64 -10.44 -4.23 13.54
N HIS A 65 -10.14 -3.61 14.68
CA HIS A 65 -9.74 -2.19 14.75
C HIS A 65 -8.22 -2.04 14.93
N ASP A 66 -7.45 -3.13 14.77
CA ASP A 66 -5.99 -3.06 14.77
C ASP A 66 -5.53 -2.14 13.63
N PRO A 67 -4.82 -1.02 13.91
CA PRO A 67 -4.32 -0.12 12.89
C PRO A 67 -3.43 -0.79 11.83
N LEU A 68 -2.80 -1.92 12.16
CA LEU A 68 -1.98 -2.70 11.24
C LEU A 68 -2.79 -3.66 10.36
N HIS A 69 -3.98 -4.06 10.80
CA HIS A 69 -4.88 -4.93 10.05
C HIS A 69 -6.36 -4.63 10.37
N ILE A 70 -6.88 -3.58 9.73
CA ILE A 70 -8.25 -3.13 9.91
C ILE A 70 -9.19 -3.98 9.04
N ARG A 71 -10.26 -4.47 9.66
CA ARG A 71 -11.44 -5.07 9.01
C ARG A 71 -12.67 -4.47 9.68
N HIS A 72 -13.37 -3.56 9.03
CA HIS A 72 -14.52 -2.90 9.65
C HIS A 72 -15.48 -2.36 8.59
N GLY A 73 -16.77 -2.66 8.72
CA GLY A 73 -17.75 -2.28 7.71
C GLY A 73 -17.37 -2.84 6.34
N TYR A 74 -17.10 -1.96 5.36
CA TYR A 74 -16.66 -2.35 4.02
C TYR A 74 -15.14 -2.17 3.80
N LEU A 75 -14.39 -1.86 4.86
CA LEU A 75 -12.96 -1.61 4.81
C LEU A 75 -12.18 -2.86 5.17
N TRP A 76 -11.26 -3.24 4.28
CA TRP A 76 -10.14 -4.13 4.60
C TRP A 76 -8.85 -3.40 4.26
N GLN A 77 -8.01 -3.17 5.27
CA GLN A 77 -6.71 -2.53 5.12
C GLN A 77 -5.65 -3.33 5.87
N LEU A 78 -4.61 -3.72 5.14
CA LEU A 78 -3.45 -4.44 5.67
C LEU A 78 -2.22 -3.56 5.56
N ARG A 79 -1.61 -3.23 6.70
CA ARG A 79 -0.40 -2.39 6.78
C ARG A 79 0.79 -3.14 7.34
N GLU A 80 0.58 -4.19 8.14
CA GLU A 80 1.66 -5.00 8.74
C GLU A 80 2.71 -5.45 7.72
N CYS A 81 2.31 -5.76 6.49
CA CYS A 81 3.19 -6.26 5.44
C CYS A 81 3.93 -5.14 4.69
N GLY A 82 3.66 -3.88 5.01
CA GLY A 82 4.14 -2.71 4.25
C GLY A 82 5.65 -2.53 4.25
N THR A 83 6.37 -3.14 5.21
CA THR A 83 7.83 -3.13 5.31
C THR A 83 8.47 -4.47 4.91
N GLU A 84 7.69 -5.43 4.40
CA GLU A 84 8.24 -6.67 3.85
C GLU A 84 8.98 -6.41 2.53
N GLN A 85 10.05 -7.16 2.28
CA GLN A 85 10.87 -7.04 1.07
C GLN A 85 10.02 -7.11 -0.21
N LEU A 86 9.06 -8.03 -0.25
CA LEU A 86 8.13 -8.19 -1.37
C LEU A 86 7.41 -6.88 -1.73
N LEU A 87 6.88 -6.18 -0.73
CA LEU A 87 6.12 -4.95 -0.94
C LEU A 87 7.06 -3.80 -1.32
N ILE A 88 8.24 -3.71 -0.67
CA ILE A 88 9.26 -2.72 -0.99
C ILE A 88 9.78 -2.88 -2.42
N ASP A 89 10.06 -4.10 -2.86
CA ASP A 89 10.49 -4.39 -4.23
C ASP A 89 9.40 -4.02 -5.24
N LEU A 90 8.13 -4.25 -4.91
CA LEU A 90 7.02 -3.89 -5.79
C LEU A 90 6.86 -2.37 -5.92
N VAL A 91 6.84 -1.61 -4.80
CA VAL A 91 6.42 -0.19 -4.80
C VAL A 91 7.55 0.82 -4.73
N TYR A 92 8.77 0.40 -4.39
CA TYR A 92 9.97 1.25 -4.31
C TYR A 92 11.05 0.81 -5.31
N ASN A 93 10.65 0.20 -6.43
CA ASN A 93 11.55 -0.15 -7.54
C ASN A 93 12.09 1.09 -8.29
N GLU A 94 13.14 0.88 -9.09
CA GLU A 94 13.81 1.94 -9.86
C GLU A 94 12.86 2.72 -10.80
N CYS A 95 11.90 2.03 -11.42
CA CYS A 95 10.95 2.64 -12.35
C CYS A 95 10.02 3.63 -11.63
N LEU A 96 9.40 3.21 -10.54
CA LEU A 96 8.53 4.07 -9.74
C LEU A 96 9.29 5.21 -9.07
N ARG A 97 10.51 4.95 -8.58
CA ARG A 97 11.37 5.99 -8.03
C ARG A 97 11.68 7.07 -9.07
N ALA A 98 12.11 6.67 -10.27
CA ALA A 98 12.38 7.62 -11.35
C ALA A 98 11.13 8.44 -11.76
N ILE A 99 9.95 7.82 -11.77
CA ILE A 99 8.68 8.50 -12.04
C ILE A 99 8.38 9.51 -10.93
N ALA A 100 8.48 9.09 -9.65
CA ALA A 100 8.18 9.95 -8.52
C ALA A 100 9.16 11.12 -8.40
N GLU A 101 10.45 10.93 -8.68
CA GLU A 101 11.44 12.02 -8.70
C GLU A 101 11.19 13.03 -9.82
N GLN A 102 10.66 12.61 -10.98
CA GLN A 102 10.26 13.55 -12.05
C GLN A 102 9.07 14.42 -11.63
N LEU A 103 8.20 13.92 -10.74
CA LEU A 103 7.03 14.65 -10.26
C LEU A 103 7.33 15.50 -9.01
N LEU A 104 8.16 14.99 -8.10
CA LEU A 104 8.40 15.58 -6.77
C LEU A 104 9.75 16.30 -6.64
N GLY A 105 10.72 15.99 -7.51
CA GLY A 105 12.11 16.44 -7.43
C GLY A 105 13.08 15.31 -7.08
N VAL A 106 14.28 15.38 -7.63
CA VAL A 106 15.36 14.41 -7.39
C VAL A 106 15.78 14.42 -5.91
N GLY A 107 15.94 13.23 -5.32
CA GLY A 107 16.37 13.10 -3.92
C GLY A 107 15.30 13.41 -2.88
N MET A 108 14.05 13.62 -3.28
CA MET A 108 12.94 13.90 -2.36
C MET A 108 12.27 12.65 -1.79
N LEU A 109 12.64 11.46 -2.26
CA LEU A 109 12.07 10.19 -1.79
C LEU A 109 12.79 9.71 -0.53
N THR A 110 12.00 9.30 0.47
CA THR A 110 12.53 8.60 1.65
C THR A 110 12.59 7.11 1.35
N SER A 111 13.75 6.50 1.61
CA SER A 111 13.91 5.06 1.40
C SER A 111 13.23 4.27 2.52
N PRO A 112 12.46 3.22 2.20
CA PRO A 112 11.86 2.35 3.20
C PRO A 112 12.93 1.48 3.89
N VAL A 113 12.61 0.99 5.08
CA VAL A 113 13.44 0.04 5.84
C VAL A 113 12.75 -1.30 5.84
N VAL A 114 13.43 -2.32 5.30
CA VAL A 114 12.92 -3.70 5.29
C VAL A 114 12.82 -4.21 6.73
N GLY A 115 11.64 -4.72 7.11
CA GLY A 115 11.35 -5.16 8.47
C GLY A 115 11.24 -4.03 9.50
N GLY A 116 11.22 -2.77 9.07
CA GLY A 116 10.95 -1.63 9.95
C GLY A 116 9.50 -1.58 10.45
N GLU A 117 9.16 -0.57 11.24
CA GLU A 117 7.80 -0.34 11.74
C GLU A 117 6.88 0.17 10.60
N PRO A 118 5.86 -0.59 10.18
CA PRO A 118 4.89 -0.10 9.21
C PRO A 118 3.97 0.97 9.81
N MET A 119 3.36 1.78 8.93
CA MET A 119 2.39 2.78 9.33
C MET A 119 1.25 2.14 10.15
N GLY A 120 0.96 2.69 11.32
CA GLY A 120 -0.05 2.14 12.23
C GLY A 120 0.54 1.48 13.47
N SER A 121 1.86 1.22 13.48
CA SER A 121 2.56 0.62 14.63
C SER A 121 2.47 1.47 15.90
N ARG A 122 2.26 2.79 15.75
CA ARG A 122 2.15 3.75 16.86
C ARG A 122 0.73 4.29 17.08
N GLY A 123 -0.29 3.66 16.48
CA GLY A 123 -1.69 4.07 16.59
C GLY A 123 -2.34 4.39 15.23
N PRO A 124 -3.63 4.77 15.22
CA PRO A 124 -4.36 4.96 13.97
C PRO A 124 -3.83 6.17 13.19
N ALA A 125 -3.59 5.97 11.89
CA ALA A 125 -3.01 6.99 11.03
C ALA A 125 -3.91 8.24 10.89
N TRP A 126 -5.24 8.09 10.72
CA TRP A 126 -6.21 9.21 10.60
C TRP A 126 -7.68 8.75 10.78
N PRO A 127 -8.63 9.62 11.20
CA PRO A 127 -8.48 10.88 11.95
C PRO A 127 -8.61 10.65 13.48
N GLY A 128 -7.62 11.12 14.27
CA GLY A 128 -7.64 11.10 15.74
C GLY A 128 -6.53 10.32 16.47
N GLY A 129 -5.59 9.69 15.76
CA GLY A 129 -4.41 9.04 16.35
C GLY A 129 -3.11 9.79 16.04
N PRO A 130 -2.01 9.49 16.76
CA PRO A 130 -0.77 10.23 16.59
C PRO A 130 -0.28 10.05 15.16
N THR A 131 0.19 11.15 14.56
CA THR A 131 1.00 11.14 13.36
C THR A 131 2.08 10.11 13.59
N ASP A 132 1.97 8.92 13.00
CA ASP A 132 3.13 8.10 12.73
C ASP A 132 3.98 9.00 11.85
N PRO A 133 4.99 9.71 12.39
CA PRO A 133 5.76 10.55 11.50
C PRO A 133 6.40 9.54 10.56
N ALA A 134 6.44 9.83 9.27
CA ALA A 134 7.43 9.19 8.42
C ALA A 134 8.83 9.66 8.88
N ILE A 135 9.20 9.40 10.14
CA ILE A 135 10.55 9.52 10.64
C ILE A 135 11.25 8.34 10.00
N GLY A 136 11.92 8.59 8.88
CA GLY A 136 12.73 7.64 8.11
C GLY A 136 13.94 7.09 8.87
N LEU A 137 13.83 6.98 10.18
CA LEU A 137 14.73 6.31 11.09
C LEU A 137 13.98 5.06 11.56
N GLY A 138 14.19 3.95 10.85
CA GLY A 138 13.88 2.64 11.41
C GLY A 138 14.61 2.51 12.75
N ILE A 139 13.90 1.98 13.76
CA ILE A 139 14.58 1.39 14.92
C ILE A 139 15.25 0.08 14.51
#